data_AF-A0AAJ1Q7Z4-F1
#
_entry.id   AF-A0AAJ1Q7Z4-F1
#
_cell.length_a   1.000
_cell.length_b   1.000
_cell.length_c   1.000
_cell.angle_alpha   90.00
_cell.angle_beta   90.00
_cell.angle_gamma   90.00
#
_symmetry.space_group_name_H-M   'P 1'
#
loop_
_entity.id
_entity.type
_entity.pdbx_description
1 polymer ?
#
loop_
_entity_poly.entity_id
_entity_poly.type
_entity_poly.pdbx_seq_one_letter_code
_entity_poly.pdbx_strand_id
1 'polypeptide(L)'
;MKGEKGEQERTLTIENSKVTNTSEPTVIKKAKNAVILVGEGTNDGTHEVVEKKAIDYKTIIEYDENLDAGQQEVVKEGNPGEQERTNTLVI
;
A
#
# COMPACT_ATOMS: atom_id res chain seq x y z
N MET A 1 -20.20 3.01 3.12
CA MET A 1 -21.63 2.64 2.87
C MET A 1 -22.53 3.79 3.27
N LYS A 2 -23.54 4.14 2.47
CA LYS A 2 -24.43 5.27 2.78
C LYS A 2 -25.34 4.94 3.97
N GLY A 3 -25.59 5.93 4.82
CA GLY A 3 -26.58 5.82 5.89
C GLY A 3 -28.01 5.90 5.35
N GLU A 4 -28.96 5.39 6.13
CA GLU A 4 -30.39 5.46 5.82
C GLU A 4 -31.13 6.19 6.95
N LYS A 5 -32.06 7.08 6.60
CA LYS A 5 -32.91 7.76 7.58
C LYS A 5 -33.88 6.76 8.23
N GLY A 6 -34.16 6.99 9.51
CA GLY A 6 -35.24 6.32 10.22
C GLY A 6 -36.58 7.04 10.00
N GLU A 7 -37.66 6.40 10.43
CA GLU A 7 -39.03 6.87 10.28
C GLU A 7 -39.83 6.53 11.54
N GLN A 8 -40.61 7.50 12.02
CA GLN A 8 -41.50 7.36 13.16
C GLN A 8 -42.85 7.97 12.84
N GLU A 9 -43.90 7.36 13.36
CA GLU A 9 -45.27 7.83 13.20
C GLU A 9 -45.92 8.01 14.58
N ARG A 10 -46.85 8.96 14.67
CA ARG A 10 -47.76 9.09 15.80
C ARG A 10 -49.13 9.48 15.29
N THR A 11 -50.17 9.14 16.04
CA THR A 11 -51.54 9.44 15.70
C THR A 11 -52.07 10.56 16.60
N LEU A 12 -52.76 11.54 16.01
CA LEU A 12 -53.49 12.58 16.72
C LEU A 12 -54.99 12.37 16.51
N THR A 13 -55.77 12.37 17.58
CA THR A 13 -57.24 12.39 17.52
C THR A 13 -57.71 13.82 17.71
N ILE A 14 -58.56 14.31 16.79
CA ILE A 14 -59.06 15.69 16.78
C ILE A 14 -60.59 15.66 16.73
N GLU A 15 -61.21 16.36 17.68
CA GLU A 15 -62.66 16.52 17.76
C GLU A 15 -62.99 18.00 17.84
N ASN A 16 -63.91 18.48 16.99
CA ASN A 16 -64.32 19.89 16.92
C ASN A 16 -63.12 20.85 16.83
N SER A 17 -62.16 20.53 15.97
CA SER A 17 -60.93 21.31 15.75
C SER A 17 -59.99 21.41 16.97
N LYS A 18 -60.16 20.56 17.99
CA LYS A 18 -59.26 20.48 19.15
C LYS A 18 -58.62 19.10 19.25
N VAL A 19 -57.30 19.04 19.44
CA VAL A 19 -56.58 17.79 19.70
C VAL A 19 -57.03 17.26 21.07
N THR A 20 -57.58 16.05 21.09
CA THR A 20 -58.09 15.39 22.31
C THR A 20 -57.16 14.27 22.78
N ASN A 21 -56.39 13.68 21.87
CA ASN A 21 -55.40 12.65 22.21
C ASN A 21 -54.20 12.70 21.26
N THR A 22 -53.02 12.38 21.78
CA THR A 22 -51.79 12.20 21.00
C THR A 22 -51.13 10.91 21.45
N SER A 23 -50.91 9.98 20.52
CA SER A 23 -50.23 8.73 20.84
C SER A 23 -48.74 8.95 21.10
N GLU A 24 -48.13 8.03 21.83
CA GLU A 24 -46.68 7.87 21.81
C GLU A 24 -46.20 7.54 20.38
N PRO A 25 -45.01 8.03 19.97
CA PRO A 25 -44.48 7.76 18.65
C PRO A 25 -43.98 6.31 18.53
N THR A 26 -44.33 5.67 17.43
CA THR A 26 -43.86 4.32 17.09
C THR A 26 -42.78 4.40 16.02
N VAL A 27 -41.66 3.69 16.23
CA VAL A 27 -40.58 3.59 15.24
C VAL A 27 -40.98 2.58 14.17
N ILE A 28 -41.20 3.05 12.95
CA ILE A 28 -41.55 2.20 11.79
C ILE A 28 -40.29 1.74 11.07
N LYS A 29 -39.27 2.60 11.00
CA LYS A 29 -37.98 2.27 10.41
C LYS A 29 -36.84 2.77 11.28
N LYS A 30 -35.92 1.89 11.67
CA LYS A 30 -34.69 2.28 12.37
C LYS A 30 -33.72 2.92 11.37
N ALA A 31 -33.12 4.04 11.77
CA ALA A 31 -32.04 4.65 11.02
C ALA A 31 -30.83 3.72 10.97
N LYS A 32 -30.04 3.81 9.89
CA LYS A 32 -28.76 3.13 9.76
C LYS A 32 -27.66 4.18 9.61
N ASN A 33 -26.63 4.05 10.44
CA ASN A 33 -25.48 4.94 10.36
C ASN A 33 -24.71 4.71 9.07
N ALA A 34 -24.16 5.77 8.50
CA ALA A 34 -23.22 5.67 7.40
C ALA A 34 -21.90 5.09 7.92
N VAL A 35 -21.28 4.22 7.13
CA VAL A 35 -19.92 3.74 7.41
C VAL A 35 -18.97 4.54 6.54
N ILE A 36 -18.11 5.32 7.19
CA ILE A 36 -17.03 6.09 6.58
C ILE A 36 -15.73 5.36 6.86
N LEU A 37 -15.04 4.94 5.79
CA LEU A 37 -13.71 4.38 5.91
C LEU A 37 -12.73 5.55 5.92
N VAL A 38 -11.89 5.61 6.95
CA VAL A 38 -10.77 6.54 7.02
C VAL A 38 -9.54 5.77 6.58
N GLY A 39 -8.74 6.36 5.68
CA GLY A 39 -7.49 5.75 5.24
C GLY A 39 -6.53 5.55 6.42
N GLU A 40 -5.73 4.50 6.35
CA GLU A 40 -4.54 4.42 7.19
C GLU A 40 -3.63 5.59 6.79
N GLY A 41 -3.11 6.32 7.78
CA GLY A 41 -2.21 7.45 7.56
C GLY A 41 -0.93 7.04 6.83
N THR A 42 -0.01 7.98 6.65
CA THR A 42 1.30 7.63 6.09
C THR A 42 2.04 6.74 7.09
N ASN A 43 2.80 5.75 6.59
CA ASN A 43 3.73 5.00 7.44
C ASN A 43 4.91 5.92 7.75
N ASP A 44 4.78 6.70 8.82
CA ASP A 44 5.83 7.59 9.31
C ASP A 44 7.00 6.73 9.82
N GLY A 45 8.22 7.07 9.43
CA GLY A 45 9.36 6.23 9.78
C GLY A 45 10.59 6.41 8.90
N THR A 46 11.64 5.69 9.25
CA THR A 46 12.89 5.61 8.48
C THR A 46 12.89 4.32 7.68
N HIS A 47 12.91 4.42 6.35
CA HIS A 47 12.93 3.29 5.43
C HIS A 47 14.28 3.23 4.71
N GLU A 48 14.86 2.04 4.65
CA GLU A 48 16.10 1.80 3.90
C GLU A 48 15.80 1.12 2.56
N VAL A 49 16.33 1.67 1.48
CA VAL A 49 16.28 1.09 0.14
C VAL A 49 17.69 0.73 -0.27
N VAL A 50 17.95 -0.57 -0.37
CA VAL A 50 19.26 -1.13 -0.76
C VAL A 50 19.23 -1.49 -2.24
N GLU A 51 20.10 -0.85 -3.02
CA GLU A 51 20.29 -1.09 -4.44
C GLU A 51 21.62 -1.83 -4.66
N LYS A 52 21.57 -3.01 -5.27
CA LYS A 52 22.74 -3.79 -5.66
C LYS A 52 22.94 -3.75 -7.16
N LYS A 53 24.18 -3.52 -7.60
CA LYS A 53 24.57 -3.50 -9.01
C LYS A 53 25.80 -4.36 -9.24
N ALA A 54 25.71 -5.30 -10.18
CA ALA A 54 26.85 -6.07 -10.64
C ALA A 54 27.80 -5.18 -11.46
N ILE A 55 29.12 -5.38 -11.27
CA ILE A 55 30.18 -4.71 -12.01
C ILE A 55 30.92 -5.77 -12.82
N ASP A 56 30.86 -5.65 -14.14
CA ASP A 56 31.55 -6.57 -15.06
C ASP A 56 33.07 -6.51 -14.87
N TYR A 57 33.73 -7.66 -15.07
CA TYR A 57 35.18 -7.74 -15.04
C TYR A 57 35.77 -7.48 -16.43
N LYS A 58 37.04 -7.09 -16.46
CA LYS A 58 37.80 -6.92 -17.70
C LYS A 58 38.55 -8.21 -18.04
N THR A 59 38.64 -8.51 -19.33
CA THR A 59 39.50 -9.56 -19.85
C THR A 59 40.83 -8.94 -20.30
N ILE A 60 41.93 -9.54 -19.88
CA ILE A 60 43.29 -9.19 -20.31
C ILE A 60 43.86 -10.41 -21.04
N ILE A 61 44.49 -10.17 -22.19
CA ILE A 61 45.14 -11.21 -23.01
C ILE A 61 46.63 -10.89 -23.03
N GLU A 62 47.45 -11.86 -22.64
CA GLU A 62 48.91 -11.77 -22.61
C GLU A 62 49.48 -12.85 -23.52
N TYR A 63 50.54 -12.52 -24.26
CA TYR A 63 51.21 -13.48 -25.15
C TYR A 63 52.19 -14.33 -24.35
N ASP A 64 52.15 -15.64 -24.54
CA ASP A 64 53.07 -16.61 -23.95
C ASP A 64 53.73 -17.43 -25.07
N GLU A 65 55.07 -17.42 -25.10
CA GLU A 65 55.88 -18.15 -26.08
C GLU A 65 55.90 -19.67 -25.83
N ASN A 66 55.49 -20.13 -24.65
CA ASN A 66 55.45 -21.55 -24.28
C ASN A 66 54.15 -22.25 -24.72
N LEU A 67 53.14 -21.51 -25.20
CA LEU A 67 51.88 -22.05 -25.69
C LEU A 67 51.97 -22.38 -27.19
N ASP A 68 51.37 -23.50 -27.60
CA ASP A 68 51.30 -23.88 -29.01
C ASP A 68 50.51 -22.83 -29.82
N ALA A 69 50.85 -22.72 -31.11
CA ALA A 69 50.20 -21.78 -32.01
C ALA A 69 48.68 -22.00 -32.06
N GLY A 70 47.92 -20.96 -31.67
CA GLY A 70 46.45 -20.97 -31.64
C GLY A 70 45.82 -21.46 -30.34
N GLN A 71 46.62 -21.84 -29.32
CA GLN A 71 46.10 -22.13 -27.99
C GLN A 71 45.90 -20.86 -27.15
N GLN A 72 44.90 -20.90 -26.27
CA GLN A 72 44.66 -19.89 -25.24
C GLN A 72 44.33 -20.61 -23.92
N GLU A 73 44.94 -20.16 -22.83
CA GLU A 73 44.69 -20.68 -21.49
C GLU A 73 44.16 -19.57 -20.57
N VAL A 74 43.17 -19.89 -19.74
CA VAL A 74 42.66 -18.97 -18.71
C VAL A 74 43.43 -19.19 -17.42
N VAL A 75 44.41 -18.33 -17.15
CA VAL A 75 45.24 -18.43 -15.94
C VAL A 75 44.50 -17.91 -14.70
N LYS A 76 43.57 -16.97 -14.88
CA LYS A 76 42.77 -16.41 -13.79
C LYS A 76 41.35 -16.11 -14.25
N GLU A 77 40.40 -16.78 -13.61
CA GLU A 77 38.97 -16.55 -13.83
C GLU A 77 38.56 -15.14 -13.40
N GLY A 78 37.86 -14.44 -14.29
CA GLY A 78 37.23 -13.18 -14.00
C GLY A 78 35.89 -13.39 -13.30
N ASN A 79 35.64 -12.63 -12.24
CA ASN A 79 34.37 -12.67 -11.51
C ASN A 79 33.78 -11.26 -11.44
N PRO A 80 32.47 -11.10 -11.62
CA PRO A 80 31.84 -9.79 -11.45
C PRO A 80 31.95 -9.33 -10.00
N GLY A 81 32.18 -8.03 -9.80
CA GLY A 81 32.05 -7.39 -8.50
C GLY A 81 30.59 -7.04 -8.19
N GLU A 82 30.32 -6.66 -6.94
CA GLU A 82 29.03 -6.09 -6.52
C GLU A 82 29.27 -4.72 -5.89
N GLN A 83 28.45 -3.74 -6.26
CA GLN A 83 28.37 -2.45 -5.59
C GLN A 83 26.99 -2.31 -4.96
N GLU A 84 26.98 -1.90 -3.69
CA GLU A 84 25.77 -1.65 -2.92
C GLU A 84 25.63 -0.15 -2.63
N ARG A 85 24.40 0.35 -2.74
CA ARG A 85 24.02 1.71 -2.32
C ARG A 85 22.79 1.64 -1.41
N THR A 86 22.88 2.23 -0.23
CA THR A 86 21.76 2.38 0.69
C THR A 86 21.22 3.80 0.63
N ASN A 87 19.94 3.96 0.34
CA ASN A 87 19.23 5.24 0.44
C ASN A 87 18.27 5.20 1.63
N THR A 88 18.37 6.19 2.51
CA THR A 88 17.50 6.34 3.68
C THR A 88 16.39 7.35 3.36
N LEU A 89 15.14 6.92 3.45
CA LEU A 89 13.97 7.79 3.33
C LEU A 89 13.38 8.03 4.72
N VAL A 90 13.13 9.29 5.05
CA VAL A 90 12.40 9.69 6.26
C VAL A 90 11.07 10.26 5.80
N ILE A 91 9.97 9.67 6.28
CA ILE A 91 8.59 10.05 5.95
C ILE A 91 7.98 10.77 7.13
#